data_AF-A0A2W6CTB4-F1
#
_entry.id   AF-A0A2W6CTB4-F1
#
_cell.length_a   1.000
_cell.length_b   1.000
_cell.length_c   1.000
_cell.angle_alpha   90.00
_cell.angle_beta   90.00
_cell.angle_gamma   90.00
#
_symmetry.space_group_name_H-M   'P 1'
#
loop_
_entity.id
_entity.type
_entity.pdbx_description
1 polymer ?
#
loop_
_entity_poly.entity_id
_entity_poly.type
_entity_poly.pdbx_seq_one_letter_code
_entity_poly.pdbx_strand_id
1 'polypeptide(L)'
;MLAALVTTACGGGGSAAPSPSPSSAPPTSRATTSPAPARPAVAIPTCGPVKVPPLDAANFPDSTNIDNKWFPLVPGTQFVMEGRANRDGGVLPHQIVSTVTDLTKVINGVPTVVIWEVDRDNGTLAESELSFFAQDRDGNVWNFGQYPELYTNGNFTGAPKTWFAGLSRADAGVLVRGGPQLGSTEYLQGVAPDVEFLDCAKNVKTAERTCVPTNCYDGVAVVDERSGDDPSSGIQRKYYAPGVGGVRVEAVGDPEDETLVLAKLVTPNPDTVAAARQAALDLEKHAYQVSAVYRATPPVTPRR
;
A
#
# COMPACT_ATOMS: atom_id res chain seq x y z
N MET A 1 1.97 -3.62 -4.25
CA MET A 1 3.06 -2.88 -3.58
C MET A 1 2.52 -1.56 -3.13
N LEU A 2 1.85 -1.63 -1.99
CA LEU A 2 1.32 -0.51 -1.22
C LEU A 2 2.29 -0.23 -0.06
N ALA A 3 3.57 -0.05 -0.37
CA ALA A 3 4.54 0.42 0.62
C ALA A 3 4.45 1.95 0.66
N ALA A 4 3.34 2.48 1.17
CA ALA A 4 3.26 3.87 1.59
C ALA A 4 3.64 3.92 3.07
N LEU A 5 4.93 4.09 3.37
CA LEU A 5 5.39 4.32 4.73
C LEU A 5 5.95 5.73 4.91
N VAL A 6 5.28 6.46 5.80
CA VAL A 6 5.67 7.77 6.31
C VAL A 6 6.74 7.59 7.40
N THR A 7 7.82 8.35 7.30
CA THR A 7 8.89 8.43 8.30
C THR A 7 8.46 9.26 9.51
N THR A 8 8.50 8.71 10.73
CA THR A 8 8.37 9.49 11.98
C THR A 8 9.72 9.72 12.64
N ALA A 9 10.19 10.97 12.64
CA ALA A 9 11.32 11.41 13.46
C ALA A 9 10.84 11.86 14.86
N CYS A 10 11.28 11.19 15.92
CA CYS A 10 11.07 11.63 17.30
C CYS A 10 12.26 12.48 17.80
N GLY A 11 11.99 13.74 18.16
CA GLY A 11 12.90 14.57 18.96
C GLY A 11 12.41 14.71 20.40
N GLY A 12 13.13 14.15 21.36
CA GLY A 12 13.06 14.50 22.79
C GLY A 12 14.35 15.24 23.18
N GLY A 13 14.46 16.06 24.21
CA GLY A 13 13.57 16.49 25.29
C GLY A 13 14.45 17.34 26.21
N GLY A 14 13.99 18.54 26.58
CA GLY A 14 14.70 19.43 27.49
C GLY A 14 14.42 19.09 28.96
N SER A 15 15.38 19.39 29.85
CA SER A 15 15.16 19.45 31.29
C SER A 15 16.12 20.44 31.95
N ALA A 16 15.57 21.41 32.67
CA ALA A 16 15.81 21.66 34.10
C ALA A 16 15.50 23.12 34.50
N ALA A 17 14.64 23.27 35.51
CA ALA A 17 14.45 24.47 36.37
C ALA A 17 15.34 24.31 37.65
N PRO A 18 15.39 25.20 38.70
CA PRO A 18 14.32 26.09 39.23
C PRO A 18 14.69 27.46 39.93
N SER A 19 13.68 28.35 40.07
CA SER A 19 13.19 29.25 41.18
C SER A 19 14.10 30.08 42.14
N PRO A 20 13.59 31.04 42.99
CA PRO A 20 12.46 32.03 42.90
C PRO A 20 12.73 33.43 43.58
N SER A 21 11.76 34.38 43.48
CA SER A 21 11.26 35.33 44.53
C SER A 21 10.91 36.77 44.07
N PRO A 22 10.01 37.51 44.78
CA PRO A 22 8.88 38.23 44.17
C PRO A 22 8.95 39.77 44.25
N SER A 23 8.14 40.46 43.44
CA SER A 23 7.70 41.83 43.73
C SER A 23 6.39 42.18 43.00
N SER A 24 5.68 43.15 43.55
CA SER A 24 4.23 43.35 43.61
C SER A 24 3.57 44.23 42.53
N ALA A 25 2.23 44.06 42.40
CA ALA A 25 1.18 45.01 41.92
C ALA A 25 0.83 45.04 40.40
N PRO A 26 -0.36 45.55 39.93
CA PRO A 26 -1.74 45.68 40.47
C PRO A 26 -2.82 45.17 39.45
N PRO A 27 -4.10 45.68 39.38
CA PRO A 27 -5.29 44.84 39.17
C PRO A 27 -5.44 44.23 37.77
N THR A 28 -6.04 43.03 37.72
CA THR A 28 -6.34 42.27 36.51
C THR A 28 -7.45 42.93 35.68
N SER A 29 -7.06 43.61 34.59
CA SER A 29 -7.97 43.79 33.46
C SER A 29 -8.20 42.42 32.81
N ARG A 30 -9.46 41.99 32.69
CA ARG A 30 -9.83 40.83 31.86
C ARG A 30 -9.57 41.21 30.41
N ALA A 31 -8.40 40.85 29.89
CA ALA A 31 -8.18 40.80 28.46
C ALA A 31 -9.09 39.70 27.90
N THR A 32 -10.16 40.12 27.22
CA THR A 32 -10.87 39.25 26.27
C THR A 32 -9.88 38.87 25.17
N THR A 33 -9.33 37.67 25.25
CA THR A 33 -8.58 37.05 24.15
C THR A 33 -9.55 36.86 23.00
N SER A 34 -9.48 37.76 22.03
CA SER A 34 -10.14 37.58 20.73
C SER A 34 -9.53 36.32 20.10
N PRO A 35 -10.32 35.33 19.63
CA PRO A 35 -9.77 34.17 18.94
C PRO A 35 -8.98 34.66 17.74
N ALA A 36 -7.74 34.19 17.58
CA ALA A 36 -6.99 34.39 16.35
C ALA A 36 -7.86 33.88 15.19
N PRO A 37 -7.94 34.59 14.05
CA PRO A 37 -8.72 34.11 12.91
C PRO A 37 -8.20 32.73 12.53
N ALA A 38 -9.09 31.74 12.54
CA ALA A 38 -8.77 30.40 12.09
C ALA A 38 -8.21 30.50 10.68
N ARG A 39 -6.96 30.08 10.51
CA ARG A 39 -6.34 29.97 9.19
C ARG A 39 -7.26 29.07 8.36
N PRO A 40 -7.75 29.50 7.18
CA PRO A 40 -8.64 28.67 6.39
C PRO A 40 -7.94 27.33 6.13
N ALA A 41 -8.65 26.23 6.36
CA ALA A 41 -8.15 24.90 6.04
C ALA A 41 -7.71 24.93 4.57
N VAL A 42 -6.43 24.69 4.34
CA VAL A 42 -5.90 24.53 2.99
C VAL A 42 -6.55 23.26 2.45
N ALA A 43 -7.46 23.41 1.48
CA ALA A 43 -8.02 22.28 0.76
C ALA A 43 -6.87 21.59 0.02
N ILE A 44 -6.49 20.40 0.49
CA ILE A 44 -5.53 19.53 -0.18
C ILE A 44 -6.14 19.16 -1.53
N PRO A 45 -5.44 19.35 -2.67
CA PRO A 45 -5.93 18.85 -3.94
C PRO A 45 -5.93 17.32 -3.88
N THR A 46 -7.09 16.76 -3.54
CA THR A 46 -7.41 15.34 -3.70
C THR A 46 -7.11 14.89 -5.12
N CYS A 47 -6.80 13.61 -5.31
CA CYS A 47 -6.59 13.01 -6.63
C CYS A 47 -7.66 13.40 -7.63
N GLY A 48 -7.40 14.43 -8.45
CA GLY A 48 -8.39 15.10 -9.29
C GLY A 48 -9.82 15.18 -8.69
N PRO A 49 -10.85 15.31 -9.52
CA PRO A 49 -12.21 14.93 -9.15
C PRO A 49 -12.37 13.41 -9.33
N VAL A 50 -11.54 12.60 -8.67
CA VAL A 50 -11.72 11.15 -8.74
C VAL A 50 -12.78 10.74 -7.73
N LYS A 51 -13.94 10.33 -8.24
CA LYS A 51 -14.97 9.69 -7.43
C LYS A 51 -14.52 8.26 -7.11
N VAL A 52 -14.60 7.86 -5.85
CA VAL A 52 -14.62 6.43 -5.48
C VAL A 52 -15.79 5.81 -6.25
N PRO A 53 -15.57 4.87 -7.17
CA PRO A 53 -16.68 4.17 -7.78
C PRO A 53 -17.39 3.40 -6.67
N PRO A 54 -18.73 3.46 -6.57
CA PRO A 54 -19.44 2.75 -5.51
C PRO A 54 -19.11 1.26 -5.60
N LEU A 55 -18.62 0.70 -4.49
CA LEU A 55 -18.38 -0.73 -4.40
C LEU A 55 -19.74 -1.45 -4.38
N ASP A 56 -19.98 -2.26 -5.42
CA ASP A 56 -21.11 -3.19 -5.45
C ASP A 56 -20.57 -4.62 -5.48
N ALA A 57 -20.80 -5.36 -4.40
CA ALA A 57 -20.34 -6.73 -4.26
C ALA A 57 -20.89 -7.65 -5.37
N ALA A 58 -22.05 -7.34 -5.97
CA ALA A 58 -22.64 -8.12 -7.06
C ALA A 58 -21.83 -8.03 -8.38
N ASN A 59 -21.00 -7.00 -8.51
CA ASN A 59 -20.10 -6.84 -9.66
C ASN A 59 -18.86 -7.74 -9.57
N PHE A 60 -18.67 -8.46 -8.47
CA PHE A 60 -17.60 -9.44 -8.31
C PHE A 60 -18.17 -10.85 -8.58
N PRO A 61 -17.48 -11.68 -9.39
CA PRO A 61 -17.89 -13.06 -9.58
C PRO A 61 -17.68 -13.89 -8.31
N ASP A 62 -18.42 -15.01 -8.18
CA ASP A 62 -18.21 -15.96 -7.07
C ASP A 62 -16.83 -16.62 -7.11
N SER A 63 -16.24 -16.72 -8.31
CA SER A 63 -14.89 -17.20 -8.51
C SER A 63 -13.88 -16.16 -8.02
N THR A 64 -12.90 -16.62 -7.26
CA THR A 64 -11.80 -15.76 -6.80
C THR A 64 -10.65 -15.70 -7.78
N ASN A 65 -10.80 -16.24 -8.99
CA ASN A 65 -9.77 -16.17 -10.04
C ASN A 65 -9.52 -14.72 -10.47
N ILE A 66 -8.26 -14.32 -10.44
CA ILE A 66 -7.80 -13.02 -10.91
C ILE A 66 -6.87 -13.31 -12.09
N ASP A 67 -7.44 -13.26 -13.28
CA ASP A 67 -6.81 -13.55 -14.58
C ASP A 67 -6.56 -12.28 -15.42
N ASN A 68 -6.68 -11.10 -14.78
CA ASN A 68 -6.36 -9.81 -15.37
C ASN A 68 -5.02 -9.87 -16.12
N LYS A 69 -5.03 -9.40 -17.37
CA LYS A 69 -3.87 -9.42 -18.27
C LYS A 69 -2.62 -8.78 -17.67
N TRP A 70 -2.76 -7.78 -16.81
CA TRP A 70 -1.68 -6.95 -16.29
C TRP A 70 -1.29 -7.31 -14.85
N PHE A 71 -2.16 -8.00 -14.12
CA PHE A 71 -1.95 -8.37 -12.72
C PHE A 71 -2.60 -9.74 -12.40
N PRO A 72 -2.16 -10.84 -13.07
CA PRO A 72 -2.71 -12.16 -12.81
C PRO A 72 -2.20 -12.71 -11.47
N LEU A 73 -3.09 -13.27 -10.64
CA LEU A 73 -2.76 -13.79 -9.30
C LEU A 73 -3.02 -15.30 -9.20
N VAL A 74 -2.07 -16.07 -9.74
CA VAL A 74 -2.05 -17.53 -9.67
C VAL A 74 -1.37 -17.98 -8.36
N PRO A 75 -2.03 -18.78 -7.49
CA PRO A 75 -1.45 -19.24 -6.21
C PRO A 75 -0.07 -19.88 -6.38
N GLY A 76 0.85 -19.55 -5.48
CA GLY A 76 2.23 -20.04 -5.49
C GLY A 76 3.17 -19.28 -6.42
N THR A 77 2.67 -18.32 -7.21
CA THR A 77 3.53 -17.40 -7.97
C THR A 77 4.25 -16.50 -7.00
N GLN A 78 5.58 -16.39 -7.13
CA GLN A 78 6.38 -15.48 -6.33
C GLN A 78 7.17 -14.52 -7.22
N PHE A 79 7.03 -13.24 -6.91
CA PHE A 79 7.75 -12.12 -7.51
C PHE A 79 8.85 -11.69 -6.56
N VAL A 80 10.10 -11.66 -7.02
CA VAL A 80 11.22 -11.07 -6.29
C VAL A 80 11.64 -9.82 -7.03
N MET A 81 11.31 -8.68 -6.46
CA MET A 81 11.68 -7.36 -6.94
C MET A 81 12.92 -6.89 -6.20
N GLU A 82 13.94 -6.43 -6.92
CA GLU A 82 15.19 -5.94 -6.33
C GLU A 82 15.61 -4.62 -6.95
N GLY A 83 16.23 -3.78 -6.13
CA GLY A 83 16.84 -2.53 -6.57
C GLY A 83 17.31 -1.71 -5.39
N ARG A 84 16.97 -0.42 -5.33
CA ARG A 84 17.50 0.51 -4.32
C ARG A 84 16.47 1.57 -3.93
N ALA A 85 16.59 2.07 -2.71
CA ALA A 85 15.81 3.19 -2.18
C ALA A 85 16.65 4.01 -1.18
N ASN A 86 16.26 5.27 -0.94
CA ASN A 86 16.92 6.20 -0.02
C ASN A 86 16.08 6.45 1.25
N ARG A 87 15.81 5.38 2.01
CA ARG A 87 14.93 5.40 3.20
C ARG A 87 15.63 5.78 4.51
N ASP A 88 16.94 5.57 4.60
CA ASP A 88 17.76 5.83 5.81
C ASP A 88 18.84 6.90 5.58
N GLY A 89 18.61 7.86 4.68
CA GLY A 89 19.58 8.91 4.35
C GLY A 89 20.78 8.43 3.53
N GLY A 90 20.65 7.27 2.88
CA GLY A 90 21.55 6.80 1.84
C GLY A 90 20.84 5.82 0.91
N VAL A 91 21.28 5.77 -0.36
CA VAL A 91 20.77 4.83 -1.37
C VAL A 91 21.26 3.42 -1.05
N LEU A 92 20.37 2.56 -0.55
CA LEU A 92 20.67 1.22 -0.07
C LEU A 92 19.93 0.15 -0.90
N PRO A 93 20.41 -1.11 -0.90
CA PRO A 93 19.68 -2.22 -1.52
C PRO A 93 18.29 -2.38 -0.92
N HIS A 94 17.32 -2.64 -1.78
CA HIS A 94 15.93 -2.85 -1.40
C HIS A 94 15.38 -4.07 -2.14
N GLN A 95 14.62 -4.90 -1.44
CA GLN A 95 14.01 -6.11 -1.99
C GLN A 95 12.60 -6.29 -1.46
N ILE A 96 11.67 -6.57 -2.37
CA ILE A 96 10.31 -6.98 -2.02
C ILE A 96 10.01 -8.34 -2.63
N VAL A 97 9.53 -9.26 -1.79
CA VAL A 97 9.10 -10.60 -2.20
C VAL A 97 7.60 -10.74 -1.99
N SER A 98 6.84 -10.82 -3.08
CA SER A 98 5.39 -10.99 -3.04
C SER A 98 5.03 -12.40 -3.49
N THR A 99 4.26 -13.14 -2.69
CA THR A 99 3.81 -14.49 -3.02
C THR A 99 2.29 -14.57 -2.98
N VAL A 100 1.68 -14.99 -4.09
CA VAL A 100 0.24 -15.20 -4.16
C VAL A 100 -0.13 -16.45 -3.35
N THR A 101 -1.01 -16.31 -2.37
CA THR A 101 -1.45 -17.46 -1.57
C THR A 101 -2.63 -18.19 -2.24
N ASP A 102 -2.97 -19.35 -1.70
CA ASP A 102 -4.25 -20.02 -1.98
C ASP A 102 -5.29 -19.72 -0.89
N LEU A 103 -5.21 -18.55 -0.27
CA LEU A 103 -6.15 -18.10 0.77
C LEU A 103 -7.02 -16.97 0.25
N THR A 104 -8.19 -16.86 0.84
CA THR A 104 -9.16 -15.80 0.58
C THR A 104 -9.71 -15.23 1.87
N LYS A 105 -10.10 -13.95 1.85
CA LYS A 105 -10.75 -13.26 2.96
C LYS A 105 -11.94 -12.47 2.46
N VAL A 106 -13.06 -12.53 3.16
CA VAL A 106 -14.23 -11.70 2.81
C VAL A 106 -14.04 -10.32 3.42
N ILE A 107 -13.95 -9.29 2.58
CA ILE A 107 -13.85 -7.88 2.97
C ILE A 107 -14.99 -7.13 2.30
N ASN A 108 -15.78 -6.42 3.10
CA ASN A 108 -16.97 -5.69 2.63
C ASN A 108 -17.92 -6.52 1.73
N GLY A 109 -18.11 -7.80 2.06
CA GLY A 109 -18.97 -8.72 1.31
C GLY A 109 -18.33 -9.34 0.06
N VAL A 110 -17.10 -8.98 -0.30
CA VAL A 110 -16.39 -9.50 -1.48
C VAL A 110 -15.31 -10.51 -1.04
N PRO A 111 -15.28 -11.73 -1.61
CA PRO A 111 -14.15 -12.64 -1.45
C PRO A 111 -12.90 -12.09 -2.14
N THR A 112 -11.83 -11.86 -1.38
CA THR A 112 -10.55 -11.31 -1.87
C THR A 112 -9.45 -12.36 -1.80
N VAL A 113 -8.56 -12.38 -2.79
CA VAL A 113 -7.32 -13.17 -2.79
C VAL A 113 -6.30 -12.50 -1.89
N VAL A 114 -5.61 -13.30 -1.08
CA VAL A 114 -4.55 -12.83 -0.18
C VAL A 114 -3.19 -12.97 -0.85
N ILE A 115 -2.41 -11.89 -0.85
CA ILE A 115 -0.98 -11.91 -1.17
C ILE A 115 -0.22 -11.75 0.14
N TRP A 116 0.84 -12.54 0.32
CA TRP A 116 1.82 -12.34 1.37
C TRP A 116 3.05 -11.64 0.78
N GLU A 117 3.39 -10.47 1.32
CA GLU A 117 4.52 -9.65 0.89
C GLU A 117 5.54 -9.51 2.02
N VAL A 118 6.82 -9.49 1.66
CA VAL A 118 7.95 -9.25 2.58
C VAL A 118 8.86 -8.20 1.99
N ASP A 119 8.96 -7.06 2.68
CA ASP A 119 9.87 -5.96 2.34
C ASP A 119 11.16 -6.06 3.18
N ARG A 120 12.31 -5.94 2.51
CA ARG A 120 13.63 -5.87 3.12
C ARG A 120 14.41 -4.65 2.68
N ASP A 121 14.78 -3.84 3.65
CA ASP A 121 15.75 -2.75 3.49
C ASP A 121 17.14 -3.25 3.89
N ASN A 122 18.08 -3.16 2.95
CA ASN A 122 19.47 -3.61 3.12
C ASN A 122 19.58 -5.05 3.68
N GLY A 123 18.69 -5.94 3.23
CA GLY A 123 18.62 -7.34 3.66
C GLY A 123 17.96 -7.57 5.03
N THR A 124 17.53 -6.52 5.72
CA THR A 124 16.83 -6.59 7.01
C THR A 124 15.33 -6.53 6.79
N LEU A 125 14.56 -7.36 7.49
CA LEU A 125 13.09 -7.30 7.45
C LEU A 125 12.62 -5.93 7.93
N ALA A 126 11.95 -5.20 7.04
CA ALA A 126 11.31 -3.91 7.33
C ALA A 126 9.81 -4.10 7.52
N GLU A 127 9.18 -4.91 6.66
CA GLU A 127 7.74 -5.17 6.69
C GLU A 127 7.41 -6.62 6.29
N SER A 128 6.37 -7.19 6.91
CA SER A 128 5.64 -8.33 6.36
C SER A 128 4.16 -7.99 6.29
N GLU A 129 3.57 -8.11 5.10
CA GLU A 129 2.22 -7.64 4.82
C GLU A 129 1.30 -8.75 4.28
N LEU A 130 0.02 -8.68 4.65
CA LEU A 130 -1.08 -9.27 3.88
C LEU A 130 -1.83 -8.19 3.10
N SER A 131 -1.93 -8.32 1.79
CA SER A 131 -2.76 -7.43 0.96
C SER A 131 -3.87 -8.21 0.26
N PHE A 132 -4.98 -7.53 -0.02
CA PHE A 132 -6.25 -8.18 -0.38
C PHE A 132 -6.81 -7.63 -1.69
N PHE A 133 -6.98 -8.50 -2.69
CA PHE A 133 -7.39 -8.10 -4.02
C PHE A 133 -8.60 -8.88 -4.53
N ALA A 134 -9.46 -8.27 -5.35
CA ALA A 134 -10.48 -8.99 -6.11
C ALA A 134 -10.62 -8.42 -7.52
N GLN A 135 -11.05 -9.24 -8.47
CA GLN A 135 -11.30 -8.81 -9.84
C GLN A 135 -12.80 -8.68 -10.09
N ASP A 136 -13.24 -7.55 -10.62
CA ASP A 136 -14.63 -7.33 -11.01
C ASP A 136 -14.95 -7.95 -12.38
N ARG A 137 -16.23 -7.92 -12.76
CA ARG A 137 -16.72 -8.42 -14.07
C ARG A 137 -16.20 -7.64 -15.28
N ASP A 138 -15.73 -6.41 -15.10
CA ASP A 138 -15.09 -5.60 -16.14
C ASP A 138 -13.58 -5.89 -16.25
N GLY A 139 -13.07 -6.81 -15.43
CA GLY A 139 -11.68 -7.22 -15.39
C GLY A 139 -10.76 -6.27 -14.64
N ASN A 140 -11.27 -5.28 -13.90
CA ASN A 140 -10.44 -4.44 -13.05
C ASN A 140 -10.04 -5.21 -11.79
N VAL A 141 -8.78 -5.09 -11.38
CA VAL A 141 -8.31 -5.58 -10.09
C VAL A 141 -8.40 -4.47 -9.08
N TRP A 142 -9.15 -4.72 -8.02
CA TRP A 142 -9.40 -3.82 -6.91
C TRP A 142 -8.53 -4.19 -5.70
N ASN A 143 -8.11 -3.17 -4.97
CA ASN A 143 -7.45 -3.28 -3.68
C ASN A 143 -8.46 -3.02 -2.56
N PHE A 144 -8.59 -3.99 -1.66
CA PHE A 144 -9.57 -3.99 -0.57
C PHE A 144 -8.96 -3.70 0.80
N GLY A 145 -7.63 -3.60 0.89
CA GLY A 145 -6.96 -3.31 2.15
C GLY A 145 -5.62 -4.01 2.29
N GLN A 146 -5.01 -3.77 3.45
CA GLN A 146 -3.74 -4.34 3.85
C GLN A 146 -3.61 -4.50 5.36
N TYR A 147 -2.72 -5.41 5.76
CA TYR A 147 -2.23 -5.60 7.11
C TYR A 147 -0.70 -5.67 7.10
N PRO A 148 0.01 -4.53 7.22
CA PRO A 148 1.47 -4.47 7.26
C PRO A 148 1.97 -4.52 8.69
N GLU A 149 2.74 -5.55 9.02
CA GLU A 149 3.53 -5.57 10.26
C GLU A 149 4.90 -4.98 10.00
N LEU A 150 5.26 -3.97 10.79
CA LEU A 150 6.53 -3.28 10.72
C LEU A 150 7.54 -3.87 11.69
N TYR A 151 8.80 -3.88 11.28
CA TYR A 151 9.90 -4.47 12.02
C TYR A 151 11.07 -3.50 12.12
N THR A 152 11.73 -3.48 13.28
CA THR A 152 12.98 -2.76 13.49
C THR A 152 13.93 -3.63 14.28
N ASN A 153 15.14 -3.87 13.74
CA ASN A 153 16.11 -4.78 14.32
C ASN A 153 15.52 -6.18 14.63
N GLY A 154 14.64 -6.67 13.75
CA GLY A 154 13.96 -7.96 13.89
C GLY A 154 12.82 -8.01 14.91
N ASN A 155 12.48 -6.88 15.55
CA ASN A 155 11.37 -6.80 16.50
C ASN A 155 10.15 -6.15 15.84
N PHE A 156 8.97 -6.73 16.04
CA PHE A 156 7.71 -6.11 15.65
C PHE A 156 7.52 -4.77 16.36
N THR A 157 7.23 -3.71 15.60
CA THR A 157 7.01 -2.36 16.11
C THR A 157 5.56 -1.88 15.98
N GLY A 158 4.74 -2.58 15.21
CA GLY A 158 3.31 -2.29 15.08
C GLY A 158 2.76 -2.66 13.71
N ALA A 159 1.44 -2.47 13.56
CA ALA A 159 0.76 -2.55 12.28
C ALA A 159 -0.09 -1.30 12.01
N PRO A 160 0.53 -0.10 12.01
CA PRO A 160 -0.18 1.18 12.08
C PRO A 160 -0.99 1.49 10.82
N LYS A 161 -0.63 0.89 9.68
CA LYS A 161 -1.29 1.12 8.38
C LYS A 161 -2.30 0.01 8.02
N THR A 162 -2.87 -0.67 9.02
CA THR A 162 -3.94 -1.66 8.78
C THR A 162 -5.23 -0.97 8.35
N TRP A 163 -5.77 -1.34 7.19
CA TRP A 163 -7.09 -0.86 6.74
C TRP A 163 -7.82 -1.89 5.87
N PHE A 164 -9.15 -1.79 5.85
CA PHE A 164 -10.03 -2.64 5.06
C PHE A 164 -11.23 -1.85 4.55
N ALA A 165 -11.58 -2.01 3.28
CA ALA A 165 -12.77 -1.41 2.71
C ALA A 165 -14.03 -1.73 3.56
N GLY A 166 -14.89 -0.73 3.75
CA GLY A 166 -16.10 -0.84 4.57
C GLY A 166 -15.88 -0.73 6.08
N LEU A 167 -14.62 -0.62 6.54
CA LEU A 167 -14.28 -0.35 7.94
C LEU A 167 -13.58 1.01 8.05
N SER A 168 -13.73 1.70 9.19
CA SER A 168 -12.96 2.91 9.52
C SER A 168 -12.90 3.97 8.40
N ARG A 169 -14.02 4.18 7.69
CA ARG A 169 -14.16 5.12 6.56
C ARG A 169 -13.23 4.82 5.38
N ALA A 170 -12.76 3.59 5.27
CA ALA A 170 -11.94 3.15 4.17
C ALA A 170 -12.79 2.59 3.02
N ASP A 171 -12.40 2.91 1.79
CA ASP A 171 -13.02 2.43 0.58
C ASP A 171 -11.98 1.77 -0.33
N ALA A 172 -12.40 0.68 -0.99
CA ALA A 172 -11.60 0.02 -2.01
C ALA A 172 -11.40 0.92 -3.23
N GLY A 173 -10.30 0.70 -3.95
CA GLY A 173 -10.05 1.34 -5.24
C GLY A 173 -9.56 0.34 -6.29
N VAL A 174 -9.48 0.78 -7.53
CA VAL A 174 -8.97 -0.01 -8.65
C VAL A 174 -7.44 0.08 -8.65
N LEU A 175 -6.75 -1.00 -8.31
CA LEU A 175 -5.29 -1.08 -8.40
C LEU A 175 -4.84 -1.05 -9.87
N VAL A 176 -5.43 -1.94 -10.69
CA VAL A 176 -5.08 -2.09 -12.12
C VAL A 176 -6.35 -2.28 -12.94
N ARG A 177 -6.54 -1.48 -13.99
CA ARG A 177 -7.71 -1.58 -14.88
C ARG A 177 -7.64 -2.80 -15.81
N GLY A 178 -8.79 -3.38 -16.14
CA GLY A 178 -8.90 -4.47 -17.13
C GLY A 178 -8.46 -4.03 -18.53
N GLY A 179 -8.87 -2.82 -18.92
CA GLY A 179 -8.44 -2.15 -20.15
C GLY A 179 -7.78 -0.81 -19.86
N PRO A 180 -6.45 -0.74 -19.69
CA PRO A 180 -5.73 0.52 -19.52
C PRO A 180 -5.94 1.44 -20.72
N GLN A 181 -6.53 2.60 -20.49
CA GLN A 181 -6.75 3.63 -21.51
C GLN A 181 -5.83 4.82 -21.23
N LEU A 182 -5.12 5.27 -22.27
CA LEU A 182 -4.34 6.50 -22.24
C LEU A 182 -5.27 7.71 -22.32
N GLY A 183 -4.84 8.82 -21.69
CA GLY A 183 -5.60 10.07 -21.69
C GLY A 183 -6.79 10.09 -20.72
N SER A 184 -7.02 9.02 -19.95
CA SER A 184 -8.02 9.03 -18.88
C SER A 184 -7.61 9.94 -17.73
N THR A 185 -8.60 10.37 -16.93
CA THR A 185 -8.34 10.95 -15.62
C THR A 185 -7.66 9.93 -14.70
N GLU A 186 -7.09 10.42 -13.60
CA GLU A 186 -6.65 9.57 -12.49
C GLU A 186 -7.80 8.67 -12.00
N TYR A 187 -7.45 7.60 -11.31
CA TYR A 187 -8.36 6.71 -10.59
C TYR A 187 -7.82 6.39 -9.20
N LEU A 188 -8.70 6.08 -8.26
CA LEU A 188 -8.32 5.73 -6.89
C LEU A 188 -7.91 4.27 -6.83
N GLN A 189 -6.78 3.99 -6.19
CA GLN A 189 -6.33 2.65 -5.80
C GLN A 189 -6.76 2.30 -4.37
N GLY A 190 -7.22 3.28 -3.60
CA GLY A 190 -7.94 3.11 -2.34
C GLY A 190 -7.91 4.40 -1.51
N VAL A 191 -8.71 4.43 -0.44
CA VAL A 191 -8.69 5.53 0.54
C VAL A 191 -8.96 4.96 1.92
N ALA A 192 -8.15 5.32 2.90
CA ALA A 192 -8.33 4.99 4.31
C ALA A 192 -7.77 6.13 5.18
N PRO A 193 -8.60 7.14 5.49
CA PRO A 193 -8.12 8.37 6.12
C PRO A 193 -7.54 8.17 7.52
N ASP A 194 -8.04 7.17 8.27
CA ASP A 194 -7.57 6.87 9.63
C ASP A 194 -6.11 6.38 9.66
N VAL A 195 -5.58 5.93 8.51
CA VAL A 195 -4.18 5.52 8.35
C VAL A 195 -3.44 6.38 7.32
N GLU A 196 -3.99 7.55 6.97
CA GLU A 196 -3.38 8.49 6.01
C GLU A 196 -3.06 7.84 4.65
N PHE A 197 -3.97 6.98 4.18
CA PHE A 197 -3.85 6.31 2.90
C PHE A 197 -4.82 6.92 1.88
N LEU A 198 -4.27 7.46 0.79
CA LEU A 198 -5.03 7.95 -0.36
C LEU A 198 -4.16 7.78 -1.60
N ASP A 199 -4.33 6.65 -2.29
CA ASP A 199 -3.49 6.33 -3.46
C ASP A 199 -4.26 6.45 -4.76
N CYS A 200 -3.57 7.00 -5.75
CA CYS A 200 -4.17 7.35 -7.02
C CYS A 200 -3.24 7.04 -8.16
N ALA A 201 -3.83 6.58 -9.25
CA ALA A 201 -3.10 6.06 -10.39
C ALA A 201 -3.57 6.68 -11.70
N LYS A 202 -2.66 6.71 -12.67
CA LYS A 202 -2.94 7.10 -14.05
C LYS A 202 -2.15 6.23 -15.01
N ASN A 203 -2.83 5.70 -16.02
CA ASN A 203 -2.12 5.04 -17.13
C ASN A 203 -1.43 6.10 -17.98
N VAL A 204 -0.12 6.01 -18.12
CA VAL A 204 0.70 7.01 -18.83
C VAL A 204 1.28 6.50 -20.12
N LYS A 205 1.51 5.19 -20.24
CA LYS A 205 1.95 4.55 -21.51
C LYS A 205 1.34 3.17 -21.67
N THR A 206 1.21 2.74 -22.92
CA THR A 206 0.81 1.39 -23.30
C THR A 206 1.65 0.95 -24.49
N ALA A 207 1.84 -0.36 -24.64
CA ALA A 207 2.67 -0.95 -25.70
C ALA A 207 4.16 -0.60 -25.60
N GLU A 208 4.65 -0.37 -24.39
CA GLU A 208 6.08 -0.17 -24.13
C GLU A 208 6.86 -1.48 -24.18
N ARG A 209 8.18 -1.36 -24.33
CA ARG A 209 9.12 -2.47 -24.18
C ARG A 209 10.03 -2.21 -22.99
N THR A 210 10.23 -3.22 -22.14
CA THR A 210 11.11 -3.12 -20.97
C THR A 210 11.92 -4.39 -20.78
N CYS A 211 13.19 -4.26 -20.40
CA CYS A 211 14.07 -5.40 -20.10
C CYS A 211 14.49 -5.38 -18.64
N VAL A 212 14.33 -6.51 -17.98
CA VAL A 212 14.68 -6.76 -16.57
C VAL A 212 15.39 -8.12 -16.49
N PRO A 213 15.98 -8.52 -15.36
CA PRO A 213 16.77 -9.76 -15.29
C PRO A 213 16.01 -11.01 -15.73
N THR A 214 14.69 -11.07 -15.51
CA THR A 214 13.87 -12.22 -15.92
C THR A 214 13.60 -12.31 -17.42
N ASN A 215 13.41 -11.18 -18.13
CA ASN A 215 13.16 -11.15 -19.58
C ASN A 215 13.12 -9.71 -20.14
N CYS A 216 13.04 -9.60 -21.47
CA CYS A 216 12.48 -8.43 -22.14
C CYS A 216 10.99 -8.65 -22.44
N TYR A 217 10.14 -7.75 -21.98
CA TYR A 217 8.70 -7.78 -22.18
C TYR A 217 8.27 -6.70 -23.16
N ASP A 218 7.42 -7.08 -24.11
CA ASP A 218 6.77 -6.17 -25.05
C ASP A 218 5.30 -5.95 -24.64
N GLY A 219 4.68 -4.88 -25.12
CA GLY A 219 3.27 -4.64 -24.87
C GLY A 219 2.96 -4.12 -23.46
N VAL A 220 3.95 -3.60 -22.75
CA VAL A 220 3.90 -3.23 -21.33
C VAL A 220 2.99 -2.01 -21.11
N ALA A 221 2.16 -2.07 -20.06
CA ALA A 221 1.39 -0.94 -19.57
C ALA A 221 2.19 -0.21 -18.48
N VAL A 222 2.16 1.12 -18.49
CA VAL A 222 2.87 1.96 -17.52
C VAL A 222 1.85 2.81 -16.77
N VAL A 223 1.92 2.74 -15.44
CA VAL A 223 1.01 3.41 -14.53
C VAL A 223 1.84 4.28 -13.60
N ASP A 224 1.48 5.55 -13.49
CA ASP A 224 1.99 6.45 -12.46
C ASP A 224 1.07 6.35 -11.25
N GLU A 225 1.63 6.08 -10.08
CA GLU A 225 0.95 5.98 -8.79
C GLU A 225 1.52 7.06 -7.85
N ARG A 226 0.67 7.69 -7.05
CA ARG A 226 1.08 8.69 -6.06
C ARG A 226 0.11 8.78 -4.89
N SER A 227 0.61 9.29 -3.77
CA SER A 227 -0.24 9.72 -2.66
C SER A 227 -0.96 11.03 -3.02
N GLY A 228 -2.27 11.06 -2.76
CA GLY A 228 -3.09 12.26 -2.83
C GLY A 228 -2.85 13.20 -1.64
N ASP A 229 -2.50 12.63 -0.49
CA ASP A 229 -2.31 13.35 0.77
C ASP A 229 -0.84 13.76 1.00
N ASP A 230 0.11 13.13 0.30
CA ASP A 230 1.52 13.51 0.30
C ASP A 230 2.07 13.65 -1.14
N PRO A 231 1.81 14.79 -1.82
CA PRO A 231 2.42 15.04 -3.13
C PRO A 231 3.95 15.17 -3.11
N SER A 232 4.56 15.35 -1.92
CA SER A 232 6.00 15.51 -1.79
C SER A 232 6.76 14.18 -1.84
N SER A 233 6.06 13.05 -1.65
CA SER A 233 6.60 11.71 -1.87
C SER A 233 6.81 11.38 -3.35
N GLY A 234 6.42 12.25 -4.28
CA GLY A 234 6.59 12.05 -5.72
C GLY A 234 5.66 11.00 -6.31
N ILE A 235 6.09 10.41 -7.42
CA ILE A 235 5.34 9.43 -8.21
C ILE A 235 6.15 8.14 -8.31
N GLN A 236 5.50 7.01 -8.03
CA GLN A 236 6.00 5.69 -8.39
C GLN A 236 5.47 5.29 -9.77
N ARG A 237 6.36 5.16 -10.75
CA ARG A 237 6.03 4.66 -12.09
C ARG A 237 6.20 3.15 -12.14
N LYS A 238 5.10 2.42 -12.27
CA LYS A 238 5.05 0.96 -12.32
C LYS A 238 4.81 0.45 -13.74
N TYR A 239 5.55 -0.59 -14.12
CA TYR A 239 5.48 -1.25 -15.42
C TYR A 239 4.85 -2.62 -15.25
N TYR A 240 3.76 -2.88 -15.96
CA TYR A 240 3.02 -4.14 -15.91
C TYR A 240 3.14 -4.88 -17.25
N ALA A 241 3.78 -6.05 -17.24
CA ALA A 241 3.96 -6.89 -18.41
C ALA A 241 2.75 -7.86 -18.59
N PRO A 242 2.23 -8.02 -19.83
CA PRO A 242 1.12 -8.92 -20.11
C PRO A 242 1.37 -10.36 -19.65
N GLY A 243 0.43 -10.93 -18.89
CA GLY A 243 0.47 -12.29 -18.37
C GLY A 243 1.48 -12.52 -17.24
N VAL A 244 2.19 -11.47 -16.80
CA VAL A 244 3.23 -11.56 -15.78
C VAL A 244 2.85 -10.77 -14.54
N GLY A 245 2.58 -9.47 -14.65
CA GLY A 245 2.42 -8.61 -13.48
C GLY A 245 3.36 -7.40 -13.50
N GLY A 246 3.56 -6.80 -12.33
CA GLY A 246 4.55 -5.73 -12.14
C GLY A 246 5.97 -6.26 -12.39
N VAL A 247 6.71 -5.60 -13.28
CA VAL A 247 8.08 -5.98 -13.65
C VAL A 247 9.12 -4.93 -13.33
N ARG A 248 8.71 -3.67 -13.11
CA ARG A 248 9.60 -2.56 -12.76
C ARG A 248 8.87 -1.47 -12.00
N VAL A 249 9.58 -0.82 -11.09
CA VAL A 249 9.24 0.44 -10.43
C VAL A 249 10.36 1.45 -10.70
N GLU A 250 9.99 2.68 -11.05
CA GLU A 250 10.87 3.83 -11.19
C GLU A 250 10.29 5.03 -10.43
N ALA A 251 11.15 5.81 -9.79
CA ALA A 251 10.78 7.07 -9.17
C ALA A 251 10.64 8.22 -10.19
N VAL A 252 9.67 9.10 -9.97
CA VAL A 252 9.53 10.39 -10.69
C VAL A 252 9.28 11.49 -9.66
N GLY A 253 10.34 12.25 -9.36
CA GLY A 253 10.26 13.33 -8.36
C GLY A 253 10.07 12.84 -6.92
N ASP A 254 10.33 11.56 -6.67
CA ASP A 254 10.30 10.92 -5.36
C ASP A 254 11.67 11.10 -4.68
N PRO A 255 11.73 11.69 -3.46
CA PRO A 255 12.97 11.85 -2.70
C PRO A 255 13.69 10.53 -2.33
N GLU A 256 12.95 9.41 -2.24
CA GLU A 256 13.54 8.10 -1.99
C GLU A 256 14.27 7.53 -3.23
N ASP A 257 13.95 8.04 -4.42
CA ASP A 257 14.49 7.58 -5.70
C ASP A 257 14.40 6.05 -5.86
N GLU A 258 13.29 5.46 -5.41
CA GLU A 258 13.10 4.01 -5.42
C GLU A 258 13.14 3.45 -6.85
N THR A 259 13.94 2.40 -7.02
CA THR A 259 13.99 1.62 -8.24
C THR A 259 13.91 0.15 -7.89
N LEU A 260 13.05 -0.59 -8.59
CA LEU A 260 12.92 -2.04 -8.44
C LEU A 260 12.75 -2.68 -9.82
N VAL A 261 13.36 -3.84 -10.03
CA VAL A 261 13.14 -4.68 -11.21
C VAL A 261 12.83 -6.10 -10.81
N LEU A 262 12.04 -6.81 -11.62
CA LEU A 262 11.73 -8.23 -11.41
C LEU A 262 13.00 -9.06 -11.66
N ALA A 263 13.69 -9.34 -10.56
CA ALA A 263 14.95 -10.08 -10.53
C ALA A 263 14.70 -11.59 -10.66
N LYS A 264 13.61 -12.09 -10.09
CA LYS A 264 13.22 -13.50 -10.18
C LYS A 264 11.71 -13.66 -10.18
N LEU A 265 11.23 -14.58 -11.02
CA LEU A 265 9.84 -15.03 -11.07
C LEU A 265 9.83 -16.53 -10.81
N VAL A 266 9.14 -16.95 -9.74
CA VAL A 266 8.99 -18.37 -9.41
C VAL A 266 7.63 -18.83 -9.89
N THR A 267 7.64 -19.92 -10.66
CA THR A 267 6.43 -20.58 -11.12
C THR A 267 5.73 -21.32 -9.98
N PRO A 268 4.38 -21.32 -9.95
CA PRO A 268 3.60 -22.06 -8.97
C PRO A 268 4.02 -23.52 -8.81
N ASN A 269 4.22 -23.96 -7.57
CA ASN A 269 4.37 -25.36 -7.21
C ASN A 269 3.79 -25.62 -5.81
N PRO A 270 3.54 -26.90 -5.44
CA PRO A 270 2.94 -27.22 -4.15
C PRO A 270 3.71 -26.68 -2.93
N ASP A 271 5.03 -26.60 -3.00
CA ASP A 271 5.86 -26.14 -1.89
C ASP A 271 5.76 -24.62 -1.70
N THR A 272 5.79 -23.84 -2.78
CA THR A 272 5.60 -22.39 -2.69
C THR A 272 4.21 -22.02 -2.20
N VAL A 273 3.18 -22.76 -2.63
CA VAL A 273 1.80 -22.60 -2.14
C VAL A 273 1.73 -22.90 -0.64
N ALA A 274 2.25 -24.04 -0.20
CA ALA A 274 2.20 -24.43 1.21
C ALA A 274 2.96 -23.46 2.12
N ALA A 275 4.15 -23.02 1.71
CA ALA A 275 4.94 -22.05 2.46
C ALA A 275 4.24 -20.69 2.58
N ALA A 276 3.70 -20.17 1.48
CA ALA A 276 2.97 -18.90 1.49
C ALA A 276 1.69 -18.98 2.33
N ARG A 277 0.96 -20.10 2.25
CA ARG A 277 -0.22 -20.35 3.10
C ARG A 277 0.14 -20.31 4.58
N GLN A 278 1.20 -21.03 4.96
CA GLN A 278 1.63 -21.09 6.35
C GLN A 278 2.07 -19.71 6.87
N ALA A 279 2.89 -18.99 6.10
CA ALA A 279 3.34 -17.64 6.46
C ALA A 279 2.15 -16.68 6.63
N ALA A 280 1.18 -16.71 5.71
CA ALA A 280 0.00 -15.87 5.81
C ALA A 280 -0.90 -16.21 7.01
N LEU A 281 -1.05 -17.49 7.35
CA LEU A 281 -1.81 -17.93 8.53
C LEU A 281 -1.11 -17.53 9.85
N ASP A 282 0.23 -17.60 9.89
CA ASP A 282 1.00 -17.16 11.05
C ASP A 282 0.87 -15.64 11.25
N LEU A 283 0.93 -14.86 10.16
CA LEU A 283 0.74 -13.42 10.18
C LEU A 283 -0.70 -13.05 10.57
N GLU A 284 -1.72 -13.73 10.03
CA GLU A 284 -3.12 -13.52 10.44
C GLU A 284 -3.34 -13.84 11.93
N LYS A 285 -2.74 -14.92 12.44
CA LYS A 285 -2.85 -15.28 13.85
C LYS A 285 -2.34 -14.16 14.76
N HIS A 286 -1.24 -13.50 14.37
CA HIS A 286 -0.72 -12.34 15.10
C HIS A 286 -1.62 -11.11 14.89
N ALA A 287 -2.13 -10.88 13.68
CA ALA A 287 -3.07 -9.81 13.36
C ALA A 287 -4.29 -9.77 14.27
N TYR A 288 -4.89 -10.93 14.56
CA TYR A 288 -6.00 -11.04 15.51
C TYR A 288 -5.62 -10.63 16.95
N GLN A 289 -4.35 -10.71 17.33
CA GLN A 289 -3.87 -10.30 18.64
C GLN A 289 -3.61 -8.79 18.70
N VAL A 290 -3.01 -8.21 17.66
CA VAL A 290 -2.46 -6.85 17.73
C VAL A 290 -3.30 -5.78 17.03
N SER A 291 -4.15 -6.13 16.06
CA SER A 291 -4.93 -5.16 15.28
C SER A 291 -6.43 -5.24 15.56
N ALA A 292 -6.99 -4.16 16.09
CA ALA A 292 -8.43 -4.04 16.31
C ALA A 292 -9.22 -4.01 14.98
N VAL A 293 -8.67 -3.36 13.95
CA VAL A 293 -9.28 -3.30 12.62
C VAL A 293 -9.31 -4.70 11.99
N TYR A 294 -8.22 -5.46 12.11
CA TYR A 294 -8.16 -6.83 11.60
C TYR A 294 -9.18 -7.75 12.30
N ARG A 295 -9.31 -7.65 13.63
CA ARG A 295 -10.30 -8.43 14.40
C ARG A 295 -11.75 -8.22 13.96
N ALA A 296 -12.07 -7.10 13.32
CA ALA A 296 -13.41 -6.81 12.81
C ALA A 296 -13.75 -7.54 11.49
N THR A 297 -12.81 -8.32 10.95
CA THR A 297 -12.99 -9.09 9.70
C THR A 297 -13.08 -10.59 9.98
N PRO A 298 -13.77 -11.38 9.13
CA PRO A 298 -13.77 -12.84 9.23
C PRO A 298 -12.37 -13.41 8.89
N PRO A 299 -12.00 -14.59 9.42
CA PRO A 299 -10.68 -15.19 9.18
C PRO A 299 -10.47 -15.55 7.71
N VAL A 300 -9.22 -15.70 7.28
CA VAL A 300 -8.93 -16.24 5.95
C VAL A 300 -9.40 -17.69 5.85
N THR A 301 -9.77 -18.10 4.64
CA THR A 301 -10.18 -19.46 4.33
C THR A 301 -9.50 -19.92 3.05
N PRO A 302 -9.35 -21.24 2.81
CA PRO A 302 -8.82 -21.74 1.56
C PRO A 302 -9.60 -21.21 0.35
N ARG A 303 -8.87 -20.85 -0.70
CA ARG A 303 -9.40 -20.36 -1.97
C ARG A 303 -10.30 -21.42 -2.59
N ARG A 304 -11.50 -20.99 -2.99
CA ARG A 304 -12.49 -21.82 -3.70
C ARG A 304 -12.39 -21.61 -5.20
#